data_AF-A0A4V0Y1V3-F1
#
_entry.id   AF-A0A4V0Y1V3-F1
#
_cell.length_a   1.000
_cell.length_b   1.000
_cell.length_c   1.000
_cell.angle_alpha   90.00
_cell.angle_beta   90.00
_cell.angle_gamma   90.00
#
_symmetry.space_group_name_H-M   'P 1'
#
loop_
_entity.id
_entity.type
_entity.pdbx_description
1 polymer ?
#
loop_
_entity_poly.entity_id
_entity_poly.type
_entity_poly.pdbx_seq_one_letter_code
_entity_poly.pdbx_strand_id
1 'polypeptide(L)'
;MDEKIRWLRIKQAAEKIACRPVSIHGSTDLPPHLRAAVDATEERVDIALNFQHVKSAEDVLAAVAHELAHVVAGISHHGGRFEAVWKEIKERLMEDYYRF
;
A
#
# COMPACT_ATOMS: atom_id res chain seq x y z
N MET A 1 -8.77 21.08 5.85
CA MET A 1 -9.17 20.73 4.47
C MET A 1 -8.72 19.30 4.26
N ASP A 2 -9.66 18.38 4.03
CA ASP A 2 -9.29 16.99 3.75
C ASP A 2 -8.47 16.95 2.46
N GLU A 3 -7.24 16.44 2.55
CA GLU A 3 -6.40 16.28 1.39
C GLU A 3 -7.03 15.23 0.47
N LYS A 4 -7.35 15.62 -0.77
CA LYS A 4 -7.89 14.68 -1.76
C LYS A 4 -6.87 13.58 -2.03
N ILE A 5 -7.32 12.33 -1.96
CA ILE A 5 -6.49 11.15 -2.27
C ILE A 5 -6.12 11.17 -3.75
N ARG A 6 -4.83 11.35 -4.06
CA ARG A 6 -4.30 11.33 -5.43
C ARG A 6 -3.98 9.90 -5.88
N TRP A 7 -5.01 9.11 -6.15
CA TRP A 7 -4.92 7.68 -6.49
C TRP A 7 -3.89 7.35 -7.58
N LEU A 8 -3.83 8.15 -8.65
CA LEU A 8 -2.88 7.92 -9.74
C LEU A 8 -1.42 8.00 -9.28
N ARG A 9 -1.09 8.95 -8.38
CA ARG A 9 0.26 9.09 -7.83
C ARG A 9 0.62 7.90 -6.95
N ILE A 10 -0.30 7.47 -6.10
CA ILE A 10 -0.11 6.30 -5.23
C ILE A 10 0.14 5.05 -6.08
N LYS A 11 -0.67 4.83 -7.11
CA LYS A 11 -0.50 3.72 -8.06
C LYS A 11 0.88 3.76 -8.72
N GLN A 12 1.26 4.88 -9.31
CA GLN A 12 2.55 5.02 -10.01
C GLN A 12 3.73 4.78 -9.07
N ALA A 13 3.67 5.31 -7.84
CA ALA A 13 4.71 5.10 -6.85
C ALA A 13 4.80 3.63 -6.42
N ALA A 14 3.65 2.99 -6.19
CA ALA A 14 3.57 1.56 -5.87
C ALA A 14 4.16 0.68 -7.00
N GLU A 15 3.85 0.99 -8.27
CA GLU A 15 4.39 0.26 -9.44
C GLU A 15 5.91 0.38 -9.55
N LYS A 16 6.47 1.57 -9.29
CA LYS A 16 7.94 1.75 -9.24
C LYS A 16 8.59 0.92 -8.13
N ILE A 17 7.93 0.80 -6.98
CA ILE A 17 8.45 0.05 -5.83
C ILE A 17 8.36 -1.46 -6.06
N ALA A 18 7.22 -1.94 -6.57
CA ALA A 18 6.99 -3.36 -6.83
C ALA A 18 7.67 -3.89 -8.10
N CYS A 19 8.17 -2.98 -8.97
CA CYS A 19 8.71 -3.26 -10.29
C CYS A 19 7.77 -4.08 -11.18
N ARG A 20 6.46 -3.94 -10.98
CA ARG A 20 5.40 -4.62 -11.73
C ARG A 20 4.07 -3.88 -11.58
N PRO A 21 3.07 -4.13 -12.44
CA PRO A 21 1.74 -3.54 -12.33
C PRO A 21 1.11 -3.70 -10.94
N VAL A 22 0.46 -2.63 -10.46
CA VAL A 22 -0.25 -2.60 -9.18
C VAL A 22 -1.68 -2.12 -9.39
N SER A 23 -2.66 -2.91 -8.95
CA SER A 23 -4.06 -2.52 -8.83
C SER A 23 -4.40 -2.21 -7.38
N ILE A 24 -5.16 -1.14 -7.14
CA ILE A 24 -5.62 -0.76 -5.80
C ILE A 24 -7.16 -0.70 -5.83
N HIS A 25 -7.78 -1.51 -5.00
CA HIS A 25 -9.23 -1.68 -4.92
C HIS A 25 -9.74 -1.18 -3.57
N GLY A 26 -10.87 -0.49 -3.56
CA GLY A 26 -11.63 -0.26 -2.35
C GLY A 26 -12.57 -1.42 -2.07
N SER A 27 -12.63 -1.90 -0.83
CA SER A 27 -13.55 -2.95 -0.41
C SER A 27 -14.22 -2.61 0.91
N THR A 28 -15.49 -2.97 1.03
CA THR A 28 -16.25 -2.98 2.30
C THR A 28 -16.44 -4.39 2.85
N ASP A 29 -16.02 -5.41 2.09
CA ASP A 29 -16.29 -6.83 2.37
C ASP A 29 -15.10 -7.54 3.00
N LEU A 30 -13.97 -6.84 3.16
CA LEU A 30 -12.82 -7.36 3.90
C LEU A 30 -13.19 -7.59 5.38
N PRO A 31 -12.63 -8.64 6.03
CA PRO A 31 -12.80 -8.86 7.46
C PRO A 31 -12.55 -7.59 8.28
N PRO A 32 -13.41 -7.25 9.27
CA PRO A 32 -13.33 -5.97 9.98
C PRO A 32 -12.03 -5.72 10.75
N HIS A 33 -11.20 -6.74 10.99
CA HIS A 33 -9.91 -6.57 11.66
C HIS A 33 -8.77 -6.25 10.68
N LEU A 34 -9.00 -6.39 9.37
CA LEU A 34 -8.01 -6.12 8.34
C LEU A 34 -8.16 -4.70 7.81
N ARG A 35 -7.04 -3.98 7.70
CA ARG A 35 -6.97 -2.67 7.05
C ARG A 35 -6.78 -2.77 5.53
N ALA A 36 -6.06 -3.80 5.10
CA ALA A 36 -5.87 -4.14 3.70
C ALA A 36 -5.54 -5.64 3.57
N ALA A 37 -5.49 -6.10 2.34
CA ALA A 37 -5.01 -7.42 1.95
C ALA A 37 -4.35 -7.32 0.58
N VAL A 38 -3.42 -8.23 0.31
CA VAL A 38 -2.70 -8.31 -0.96
C VAL A 38 -2.72 -9.70 -1.55
N ASP A 39 -2.92 -9.76 -2.85
CA ASP A 39 -2.60 -10.91 -3.69
C ASP A 39 -1.48 -10.51 -4.66
N ALA A 40 -0.42 -11.29 -4.73
CA ALA A 40 0.76 -10.94 -5.50
C ALA A 40 1.30 -12.15 -6.26
N THR A 41 1.58 -11.93 -7.54
CA THR A 41 2.21 -12.88 -8.45
C THR A 41 3.48 -12.26 -9.03
N GLU A 42 4.22 -13.01 -9.83
CA GLU A 42 5.36 -12.47 -10.59
C GLU A 42 4.95 -11.35 -11.56
N GLU A 43 3.72 -11.39 -12.07
CA GLU A 43 3.23 -10.48 -13.12
C GLU A 43 2.51 -9.23 -12.59
N ARG A 44 1.87 -9.32 -11.41
CA ARG A 44 1.04 -8.22 -10.86
C ARG A 44 0.90 -8.28 -9.34
N VAL A 45 0.48 -7.15 -8.77
CA VAL A 45 0.06 -7.02 -7.37
C VAL A 45 -1.34 -6.41 -7.32
N ASP A 46 -2.26 -7.05 -6.62
CA ASP A 46 -3.61 -6.57 -6.40
C ASP A 46 -3.80 -6.29 -4.90
N ILE A 47 -4.02 -5.03 -4.53
CA ILE A 47 -4.19 -4.57 -3.14
C ILE A 47 -5.65 -4.20 -2.92
N ALA A 48 -6.29 -4.81 -1.93
CA ALA A 48 -7.62 -4.43 -1.47
C ALA A 48 -7.52 -3.62 -0.17
N LEU A 49 -8.04 -2.41 -0.16
CA LEU A 49 -8.10 -1.52 1.00
C LEU A 49 -9.46 -1.63 1.68
N ASN A 50 -9.47 -1.84 3.00
CA ASN A 50 -10.71 -1.86 3.75
C ASN A 50 -11.20 -0.43 4.01
N PHE A 51 -12.20 -0.03 3.23
CA PHE A 51 -12.78 1.31 3.30
C PHE A 51 -13.57 1.54 4.59
N GLN A 52 -13.76 0.55 5.46
CA GLN A 52 -14.26 0.79 6.81
C GLN A 52 -13.23 1.55 7.67
N HIS A 53 -11.93 1.33 7.41
CA HIS A 53 -10.82 1.88 8.21
C HIS A 53 -9.97 2.90 7.49
N VAL A 54 -9.79 2.74 6.17
CA VAL A 54 -8.92 3.58 5.35
C VAL A 54 -9.73 4.75 4.80
N LYS A 55 -9.55 5.95 5.39
CA LYS A 55 -10.39 7.12 5.09
C LYS A 55 -9.62 8.34 4.59
N SER A 56 -8.32 8.41 4.87
CA SER A 56 -7.45 9.52 4.48
C SER A 56 -6.35 9.09 3.51
N ALA A 57 -5.69 10.06 2.87
CA ALA A 57 -4.52 9.78 2.05
C ALA A 57 -3.39 9.13 2.88
N GLU A 58 -3.21 9.55 4.13
CA GLU A 58 -2.23 8.94 5.03
C GLU A 58 -2.57 7.48 5.33
N ASP A 59 -3.84 7.16 5.59
CA ASP A 59 -4.28 5.77 5.79
C ASP A 59 -4.01 4.92 4.55
N VAL A 60 -4.31 5.45 3.36
CA VAL A 60 -4.08 4.76 2.09
C VAL A 60 -2.60 4.49 1.91
N LEU A 61 -1.75 5.52 2.07
CA LEU A 61 -0.30 5.38 1.92
C LEU A 61 0.26 4.37 2.92
N ALA A 62 -0.18 4.41 4.17
CA ALA A 62 0.26 3.48 5.20
C ALA A 62 -0.17 2.03 4.91
N ALA A 63 -1.42 1.82 4.48
CA ALA A 63 -1.95 0.50 4.15
C ALA A 63 -1.30 -0.08 2.89
N VAL A 64 -1.15 0.72 1.82
CA VAL A 64 -0.43 0.29 0.60
C VAL A 64 1.03 -0.03 0.92
N ALA A 65 1.70 0.78 1.74
CA ALA A 65 3.06 0.49 2.17
C ALA A 65 3.18 -0.84 2.91
N HIS A 66 2.22 -1.15 3.78
CA HIS A 66 2.18 -2.39 4.56
C HIS A 66 2.09 -3.61 3.63
N GLU A 67 1.15 -3.58 2.69
CA GLU A 67 0.95 -4.66 1.72
C GLU A 67 2.17 -4.82 0.79
N LEU A 68 2.74 -3.71 0.30
CA LEU A 68 3.95 -3.76 -0.52
C LEU A 68 5.16 -4.29 0.26
N ALA A 69 5.25 -4.06 1.57
CA ALA A 69 6.33 -4.61 2.39
C ALA A 69 6.28 -6.14 2.45
N HIS A 70 5.07 -6.74 2.54
CA HIS A 70 4.90 -8.18 2.42
C HIS A 70 5.42 -8.72 1.08
N VAL A 71 5.09 -8.02 -0.02
CA VAL A 71 5.50 -8.40 -1.38
C VAL A 71 7.01 -8.26 -1.56
N VAL A 72 7.59 -7.11 -1.22
CA VAL A 72 9.01 -6.81 -1.46
C VAL A 72 9.92 -7.64 -0.56
N ALA A 73 9.56 -7.83 0.71
CA ALA A 73 10.37 -8.63 1.62
C ALA A 73 10.15 -10.14 1.46
N GLY A 74 9.08 -10.56 0.77
CA GLY A 74 8.72 -11.97 0.59
C GLY A 74 8.38 -12.66 1.91
N ILE A 75 7.69 -11.95 2.81
CA ILE A 75 7.38 -12.43 4.16
C ILE A 75 5.91 -12.24 4.50
N SER A 76 5.32 -13.22 5.17
CA SER A 76 3.94 -13.19 5.66
C SER A 76 3.80 -12.67 7.09
N HIS A 77 4.90 -12.57 7.84
CA HIS A 77 4.89 -12.22 9.26
C HIS A 77 5.60 -10.89 9.52
N HIS A 78 5.10 -10.14 10.50
CA HIS A 78 5.71 -8.91 10.97
C HIS A 78 6.90 -9.21 11.88
N GLY A 79 7.98 -8.45 11.72
CA GLY A 79 9.25 -8.61 12.43
C GLY A 79 10.24 -7.54 12.00
N GLY A 80 11.46 -7.52 12.55
CA GLY A 80 12.41 -6.42 12.31
C GLY A 80 12.69 -6.13 10.83
N ARG A 81 12.77 -7.17 9.98
CA ARG A 81 12.92 -7.01 8.53
C ARG A 81 11.69 -6.40 7.87
N PHE A 82 10.49 -6.81 8.28
CA PHE A 82 9.24 -6.22 7.79
C PHE A 82 9.17 -4.74 8.13
N GLU A 83 9.41 -4.39 9.39
CA GLU A 83 9.33 -3.01 9.88
C GLU A 83 10.30 -2.08 9.15
N ALA A 84 11.53 -2.54 8.91
CA ALA A 84 12.52 -1.77 8.14
C ALA A 84 12.04 -1.50 6.70
N VAL A 85 11.56 -2.54 6.00
CA VAL A 85 11.07 -2.42 4.62
C VAL A 85 9.81 -1.58 4.55
N TRP A 86 8.88 -1.77 5.49
CA TRP A 86 7.65 -0.99 5.56
C TRP A 86 7.93 0.50 5.75
N LYS A 87 8.84 0.85 6.66
CA LYS A 87 9.25 2.24 6.87
C LYS A 87 9.84 2.86 5.61
N GLU A 88 10.79 2.17 4.96
CA GLU A 88 11.40 2.63 3.71
C GLU A 88 10.35 2.84 2.61
N ILE A 89 9.47 1.86 2.40
CA ILE A 89 8.41 1.93 1.39
C ILE A 89 7.44 3.08 1.69
N LYS A 90 7.05 3.25 2.97
CA LYS A 90 6.15 4.34 3.38
C LYS A 90 6.78 5.70 3.09
N GLU A 91 8.04 5.90 3.45
CA GLU A 91 8.79 7.14 3.16
C GLU A 91 8.83 7.42 1.66
N ARG A 92 9.20 6.43 0.84
CA ARG A 92 9.23 6.57 -0.63
C ARG A 92 7.86 6.88 -1.24
N LEU A 93 6.80 6.22 -0.76
CA LEU A 93 5.43 6.51 -1.19
C LEU A 93 5.02 7.94 -0.86
N MET A 94 5.35 8.42 0.34
CA MET A 94 5.07 9.79 0.76
C MET A 94 5.84 10.81 -0.10
N GLU A 95 7.13 10.60 -0.32
CA GLU A 95 7.95 11.46 -1.19
C GLU A 95 7.36 11.58 -2.60
N ASP A 96 7.05 10.45 -3.25
CA ASP A 96 6.47 10.45 -4.60
C ASP A 96 5.05 11.04 -4.62
N TYR A 97 4.27 10.86 -3.54
CA TYR A 97 2.93 11.42 -3.43
C TYR A 97 2.95 12.95 -3.37
N TYR A 98 3.84 13.53 -2.56
CA TYR A 98 3.92 14.97 -2.29
C TYR A 98 4.80 15.76 -3.27
N ARG A 99 5.60 15.10 -4.11
CA ARG A 99 6.43 15.76 -5.13
C ARG A 99 5.59 16.59 -6.10
N PHE A 100 5.94 17.86 -6.30
CA PHE A 100 5.18 18.81 -7.14
C PHE A 100 5.18 18.41 -8.61
#